data_AF-C7DS84-F1
#
_entry.id   AF-C7DS84-F1
#
_cell.length_a   1.000
_cell.length_b   1.000
_cell.length_c   1.000
_cell.angle_alpha   90.00
_cell.angle_beta   90.00
_cell.angle_gamma   90.00
#
_symmetry.space_group_name_H-M   'P 1'
#
loop_
_entity.id
_entity.type
_entity.pdbx_description
1 polymer ?
#
loop_
_entity_poly.entity_id
_entity_poly.type
_entity_poly.pdbx_seq_one_letter_code
_entity_poly.pdbx_strand_id
1 'polypeptide(L)'
;EGHGTGTQAGDPREAQAIATAFFGNEASTTADYDDQKLVVGSVKTVIGHTEGAAGLAGLLKVAHSMINKSIPPNLHLETLNPSVRPFYGHLRIPTEVIPWPQAPAGQPLRGSVNSFGFGGTNSHAIIERYEPSIHDHVAKRFAPGLEIPAGLLAMPSNVDAPSVGLPLVLSAKSQKSLVAVVRSVRDFMAGSEKSADEVAYSLYARRSALTYRVAVSGDSRDQILAGLDGLLAKAGSSANPELGVRAKLDGSKPKILGIFTGQGAQW
;
A
#
# COMPACT_ATOMS: atom_id res chain seq x y z
N GLU A 1 -5.74 10.43 -13.57
CA GLU A 1 -5.04 11.46 -12.76
C GLU A 1 -4.34 12.43 -13.70
N GLY A 2 -4.97 13.58 -13.93
CA GLY A 2 -4.42 14.65 -14.76
C GLY A 2 -3.27 15.38 -14.06
N HIS A 3 -2.47 16.09 -14.84
CA HIS A 3 -1.52 17.07 -14.32
C HIS A 3 -2.28 18.18 -13.58
N GLY A 4 -3.35 18.71 -14.16
CA GLY A 4 -4.43 19.49 -13.52
C GLY A 4 -3.92 20.46 -12.47
N THR A 5 -3.20 21.49 -12.92
CA THR A 5 -2.58 22.51 -12.07
C THR A 5 -3.46 23.71 -11.81
N GLY A 6 -4.66 23.78 -12.41
CA GLY A 6 -5.56 24.92 -12.25
C GLY A 6 -5.13 26.12 -13.10
N THR A 7 -4.23 25.93 -14.07
CA THR A 7 -3.72 27.03 -14.88
C THR A 7 -4.67 27.33 -16.03
N GLN A 8 -4.93 28.62 -16.28
CA GLN A 8 -5.86 29.07 -17.32
C GLN A 8 -5.52 28.52 -18.71
N ALA A 9 -4.22 28.38 -19.02
CA ALA A 9 -3.76 27.87 -20.30
C ALA A 9 -3.50 26.35 -20.30
N GLY A 10 -3.10 25.76 -19.17
CA GLY A 10 -2.71 24.36 -19.10
C GLY A 10 -3.91 23.41 -19.06
N ASP A 11 -4.91 23.71 -18.24
CA ASP A 11 -6.06 22.80 -18.07
C ASP A 11 -6.85 22.58 -19.38
N PRO A 12 -7.13 23.60 -20.22
CA PRO A 12 -7.75 23.37 -21.53
C PRO A 12 -6.89 22.51 -22.46
N ARG A 13 -5.57 22.71 -22.47
CA ARG A 13 -4.64 21.91 -23.32
C ARG A 13 -4.56 20.47 -22.86
N GLU A 14 -4.54 20.24 -21.55
CA GLU A 14 -4.56 18.88 -21.02
C GLU A 14 -5.90 18.19 -21.32
N ALA A 15 -7.03 18.86 -21.11
CA ALA A 15 -8.35 18.31 -21.42
C ALA A 15 -8.46 17.94 -22.90
N GLN A 16 -7.99 18.82 -23.80
CA GLN A 16 -7.89 18.54 -25.23
C GLN A 16 -7.00 17.32 -25.51
N ALA A 17 -5.81 17.25 -24.92
CA ALA A 17 -4.89 16.15 -25.13
C ALA A 17 -5.49 14.80 -24.68
N ILE A 18 -6.17 14.78 -23.53
CA ILE A 18 -6.89 13.60 -23.04
C ILE A 18 -8.01 13.24 -24.01
N ALA A 19 -8.88 14.18 -24.38
CA ALA A 19 -10.01 13.92 -25.25
C ALA A 19 -9.56 13.35 -26.62
N THR A 20 -8.56 13.97 -27.25
CA THR A 20 -8.01 13.52 -28.53
C THR A 20 -7.34 12.15 -28.42
N ALA A 21 -6.58 11.88 -27.35
CA ALA A 21 -5.86 10.62 -27.22
C ALA A 21 -6.79 9.42 -26.96
N PHE A 22 -7.85 9.61 -26.18
CA PHE A 22 -8.76 8.52 -25.80
C PHE A 22 -9.96 8.36 -26.72
N PHE A 23 -10.44 9.44 -27.35
CA PHE A 23 -11.67 9.43 -28.15
C PHE A 23 -11.46 9.82 -29.62
N GLY A 24 -10.28 10.31 -30.00
CA GLY A 24 -9.94 10.61 -31.39
C GLY A 24 -10.95 11.55 -32.05
N ASN A 25 -11.60 11.08 -33.12
CA ASN A 25 -12.61 11.85 -33.85
C ASN A 25 -13.89 12.11 -33.04
N GLU A 26 -14.14 11.35 -31.98
CA GLU A 26 -15.28 11.54 -31.07
C GLU A 26 -14.97 12.57 -29.98
N ALA A 27 -13.77 13.16 -29.94
CA ALA A 27 -13.37 14.12 -28.90
C ALA A 27 -14.28 15.37 -28.82
N SER A 28 -15.00 15.72 -29.90
CA SER A 28 -15.95 16.84 -29.95
C SER A 28 -17.42 16.43 -29.75
N THR A 29 -17.70 15.14 -29.61
CA THR A 29 -19.05 14.64 -29.31
C THR A 29 -19.25 14.49 -27.79
N THR A 30 -20.44 14.09 -27.38
CA THR A 30 -20.77 13.83 -25.97
C THR A 30 -21.13 12.36 -25.82
N ALA A 31 -20.60 11.71 -24.79
CA ALA A 31 -20.96 10.34 -24.46
C ALA A 31 -22.47 10.23 -24.19
N ASP A 32 -23.10 9.18 -24.71
CA ASP A 32 -24.54 8.95 -24.52
C ASP A 32 -24.88 8.61 -23.06
N TYR A 33 -23.94 8.01 -22.34
CA TYR A 33 -24.09 7.56 -20.96
C TYR A 33 -22.89 7.95 -20.08
N ASP A 34 -23.14 8.21 -18.80
CA ASP A 34 -22.10 8.65 -17.86
C ASP A 34 -21.04 7.59 -17.53
N ASP A 35 -21.35 6.30 -17.72
CA ASP A 35 -20.42 5.18 -17.54
C ASP A 35 -19.42 5.02 -18.70
N GLN A 36 -19.68 5.67 -19.84
CA GLN A 36 -18.76 5.76 -20.98
C GLN A 36 -17.75 6.89 -20.84
N LYS A 37 -17.95 7.82 -19.88
CA LYS A 37 -17.04 8.94 -19.68
C LYS A 37 -15.77 8.50 -18.95
N LEU A 38 -14.63 9.01 -19.41
CA LEU A 38 -13.35 8.86 -18.72
C LEU A 38 -13.35 9.76 -17.47
N VAL A 39 -13.14 9.14 -16.31
CA VAL A 39 -13.04 9.89 -15.05
C VAL A 39 -11.67 10.57 -14.95
N VAL A 40 -11.66 11.89 -14.84
CA VAL A 40 -10.45 12.71 -14.73
C VAL A 40 -10.46 13.47 -13.41
N GLY A 41 -9.33 13.46 -12.70
CA GLY A 41 -9.14 14.30 -11.53
C GLY A 41 -7.67 14.57 -11.26
N SER A 42 -7.38 15.45 -10.31
CA SER A 42 -6.04 15.86 -9.90
C SER A 42 -5.96 15.94 -8.37
N VAL A 43 -4.98 15.24 -7.79
CA VAL A 43 -4.65 15.27 -6.36
C VAL A 43 -4.23 16.67 -5.90
N LYS A 44 -3.81 17.53 -6.85
CA LYS A 44 -3.36 18.90 -6.56
C LYS A 44 -4.50 19.78 -6.04
N THR A 45 -5.74 19.43 -6.34
CA THR A 45 -6.91 20.10 -5.75
C THR A 45 -7.02 19.85 -4.25
N VAL A 46 -6.43 18.76 -3.73
CA VAL A 46 -6.52 18.34 -2.32
C VAL A 46 -5.30 18.77 -1.52
N ILE A 47 -4.09 18.54 -2.06
CA ILE A 47 -2.83 18.74 -1.32
C ILE A 47 -1.92 19.82 -1.94
N GLY A 48 -2.41 20.54 -2.95
CA GLY A 48 -1.62 21.50 -3.71
C GLY A 48 -0.63 20.82 -4.68
N HIS A 49 0.13 21.65 -5.40
CA HIS A 49 1.15 21.16 -6.33
C HIS A 49 2.46 20.88 -5.59
N THR A 50 2.77 19.60 -5.35
CA THR A 50 3.99 19.16 -4.64
C THR A 50 5.24 19.14 -5.56
N GLU A 51 5.27 19.98 -6.58
CA GLU A 51 6.36 20.13 -7.56
C GLU A 51 6.99 18.81 -8.04
N GLY A 52 8.27 18.56 -7.72
CA GLY A 52 9.00 17.36 -8.12
C GLY A 52 8.38 16.04 -7.65
N ALA A 53 7.52 16.07 -6.62
CA ALA A 53 6.79 14.89 -6.13
C ALA A 53 5.38 14.74 -6.74
N ALA A 54 4.93 15.67 -7.59
CA ALA A 54 3.54 15.73 -8.04
C ALA A 54 3.10 14.48 -8.84
N GLY A 55 3.98 13.91 -9.66
CA GLY A 55 3.69 12.67 -10.37
C GLY A 55 3.50 11.49 -9.41
N LEU A 56 4.34 11.37 -8.38
CA LEU A 56 4.23 10.32 -7.37
C LEU A 56 3.00 10.49 -6.48
N ALA A 57 2.63 11.72 -6.11
CA ALA A 57 1.37 11.99 -5.41
C ALA A 57 0.16 11.51 -6.23
N GLY A 58 0.17 11.78 -7.54
CA GLY A 58 -0.85 11.29 -8.45
C GLY A 58 -0.88 9.76 -8.56
N LEU A 59 0.29 9.11 -8.61
CA LEU A 59 0.42 7.66 -8.61
C LEU A 59 -0.13 7.03 -7.32
N LEU A 60 0.16 7.61 -6.16
CA LEU A 60 -0.38 7.17 -4.88
C LEU A 60 -1.91 7.29 -4.85
N LYS A 61 -2.47 8.41 -5.34
CA LYS A 61 -3.93 8.56 -5.46
C LYS A 61 -4.53 7.47 -6.34
N VAL A 62 -3.98 7.20 -7.52
CA VAL A 62 -4.48 6.14 -8.42
C VAL A 62 -4.40 4.76 -7.77
N ALA A 63 -3.24 4.41 -7.20
CA ALA A 63 -3.05 3.12 -6.54
C ALA A 63 -4.03 2.91 -5.38
N HIS A 64 -4.18 3.90 -4.49
CA HIS A 64 -5.14 3.83 -3.39
C HIS A 64 -6.59 3.84 -3.87
N SER A 65 -6.91 4.53 -4.97
CA SER A 65 -8.25 4.49 -5.55
C SER A 65 -8.62 3.10 -6.08
N MET A 66 -7.66 2.36 -6.65
CA MET A 66 -7.84 0.96 -7.07
C MET A 66 -7.94 0.00 -5.89
N ILE A 67 -7.12 0.20 -4.84
CA ILE A 67 -7.15 -0.63 -3.61
C ILE A 67 -8.51 -0.51 -2.94
N ASN A 68 -9.02 0.72 -2.79
CA ASN A 68 -10.28 1.01 -2.12
C ASN A 68 -11.50 0.95 -3.06
N LYS A 69 -11.30 0.70 -4.36
CA LYS A 69 -12.35 0.68 -5.40
C LYS A 69 -13.22 1.94 -5.41
N SER A 70 -12.61 3.10 -5.16
CA SER A 70 -13.30 4.39 -5.06
C SER A 70 -12.42 5.50 -5.64
N ILE A 71 -13.02 6.46 -6.34
CA ILE A 71 -12.34 7.65 -6.87
C ILE A 71 -12.72 8.85 -6.01
N PRO A 72 -11.74 9.54 -5.38
CA PRO A 72 -12.02 10.69 -4.52
C PRO A 72 -12.37 11.94 -5.35
N PRO A 73 -13.04 12.93 -4.73
CA PRO A 73 -13.45 14.15 -5.42
C PRO A 73 -12.27 15.06 -5.79
N ASN A 74 -12.54 15.96 -6.72
CA ASN A 74 -11.72 17.14 -6.99
C ASN A 74 -12.32 18.30 -6.21
N LEU A 75 -11.53 18.92 -5.34
CA LEU A 75 -11.98 20.07 -4.57
C LEU A 75 -12.02 21.31 -5.45
N HIS A 76 -12.84 22.30 -5.04
CA HIS A 76 -12.95 23.63 -5.67
C HIS A 76 -13.51 23.66 -7.09
N LEU A 77 -13.99 22.54 -7.64
CA LEU A 77 -14.71 22.54 -8.90
C LEU A 77 -16.20 22.83 -8.69
N GLU A 78 -16.58 24.10 -8.77
CA GLU A 78 -17.98 24.54 -8.73
C GLU A 78 -18.54 24.78 -10.13
N THR A 79 -17.76 25.43 -10.99
CA THR A 79 -18.13 25.73 -12.38
C THR A 79 -17.02 25.29 -13.31
N LEU A 80 -17.36 24.50 -14.33
CA LEU A 80 -16.41 24.06 -15.34
C LEU A 80 -15.88 25.26 -16.13
N ASN A 81 -14.55 25.32 -16.31
CA ASN A 81 -13.91 26.33 -17.15
C ASN A 81 -14.50 26.28 -18.58
N PRO A 82 -15.04 27.40 -19.12
CA PRO A 82 -15.59 27.43 -20.48
C PRO A 82 -14.62 26.94 -21.57
N SER A 83 -13.31 27.15 -21.39
CA SER A 83 -12.28 26.69 -22.33
C SER A 83 -12.04 25.17 -22.29
N VAL A 84 -12.49 24.48 -21.24
CA VAL A 84 -12.45 23.02 -21.12
C VAL A 84 -13.71 22.37 -21.71
N ARG A 85 -14.84 23.09 -21.73
CA ARG A 85 -16.15 22.58 -22.18
C ARG A 85 -16.12 21.85 -23.54
N PRO A 86 -15.39 22.31 -24.58
CA PRO A 86 -15.33 21.61 -25.86
C PRO A 86 -14.78 20.18 -25.80
N PHE A 87 -14.02 19.85 -24.75
CA PHE A 87 -13.35 18.56 -24.58
C PHE A 87 -13.96 17.73 -23.44
N TYR A 88 -15.00 18.24 -22.79
CA TYR A 88 -15.60 17.64 -21.59
C TYR A 88 -16.66 16.58 -21.91
N GLY A 89 -17.16 16.49 -23.15
CA GLY A 89 -18.28 15.62 -23.53
C GLY A 89 -18.08 14.15 -23.18
N HIS A 90 -16.84 13.68 -23.16
CA HIS A 90 -16.45 12.32 -22.78
C HIS A 90 -15.68 12.23 -21.45
N LEU A 91 -15.58 13.34 -20.71
CA LEU A 91 -14.86 13.41 -19.45
C LEU A 91 -15.82 13.61 -18.29
N ARG A 92 -15.50 13.02 -17.14
CA ARG A 92 -16.20 13.25 -15.88
C ARG A 92 -15.21 13.68 -14.83
N ILE A 93 -15.38 14.87 -14.25
CA ILE A 93 -14.57 15.31 -13.11
C ILE A 93 -15.41 15.14 -11.83
N PRO A 94 -15.09 14.17 -10.96
CA PRO A 94 -15.90 13.90 -9.76
C PRO A 94 -15.76 15.03 -8.75
N THR A 95 -16.88 15.49 -8.21
CA THR A 95 -16.99 16.47 -7.10
C THR A 95 -17.39 15.80 -5.77
N GLU A 96 -17.74 14.51 -5.83
CA GLU A 96 -18.00 13.63 -4.68
C GLU A 96 -17.22 12.32 -4.84
N VAL A 97 -17.18 11.49 -3.79
CA VAL A 97 -16.59 10.15 -3.89
C VAL A 97 -17.49 9.28 -4.75
N ILE A 98 -16.92 8.67 -5.80
CA ILE A 98 -17.65 7.75 -6.66
C ILE A 98 -17.01 6.36 -6.64
N PRO A 99 -17.77 5.27 -6.88
CA PRO A 99 -17.18 3.95 -7.07
C PRO A 99 -16.24 3.96 -8.28
N TRP A 100 -15.17 3.15 -8.21
CA TRP A 100 -14.33 2.91 -9.38
C TRP A 100 -15.14 2.18 -10.47
N PRO A 101 -15.14 2.64 -11.74
CA PRO A 101 -15.91 2.01 -12.82
C PRO A 101 -15.58 0.53 -12.97
N GLN A 102 -16.60 -0.30 -13.15
CA GLN A 102 -16.41 -1.74 -13.29
C GLN A 102 -15.58 -2.04 -14.55
N ALA A 103 -14.46 -2.75 -14.39
CA ALA A 103 -13.68 -3.22 -15.53
C ALA A 103 -14.42 -4.36 -16.25
N PRO A 104 -14.31 -4.45 -17.59
CA PRO A 104 -14.78 -5.60 -18.34
C PRO A 104 -14.19 -6.91 -17.81
N ALA A 105 -14.93 -8.01 -17.98
CA ALA A 105 -14.47 -9.34 -17.56
C ALA A 105 -13.08 -9.66 -18.17
N GLY A 106 -12.15 -10.06 -17.32
CA GLY A 106 -10.79 -10.39 -17.73
C GLY A 106 -9.86 -9.19 -17.92
N GLN A 107 -10.26 -7.97 -17.56
CA GLN A 107 -9.40 -6.79 -17.57
C GLN A 107 -9.12 -6.26 -16.15
N PRO A 108 -7.90 -5.80 -15.85
CA PRO A 108 -7.60 -5.18 -14.57
C PRO A 108 -8.19 -3.77 -14.50
N LEU A 109 -8.37 -3.26 -13.28
CA LEU A 109 -8.61 -1.83 -13.11
C LEU A 109 -7.39 -1.07 -13.65
N ARG A 110 -7.60 -0.10 -14.53
CA ARG A 110 -6.53 0.69 -15.16
C ARG A 110 -6.77 2.18 -14.99
N GLY A 111 -5.72 2.92 -14.69
CA GLY A 111 -5.74 4.36 -14.59
C GLY A 111 -4.43 4.97 -15.04
N SER A 112 -4.48 6.20 -15.57
CA SER A 112 -3.30 6.92 -16.02
C SER A 112 -2.92 8.06 -15.09
N VAL A 113 -1.63 8.38 -15.06
CA VAL A 113 -1.04 9.53 -14.34
C VAL A 113 -0.28 10.42 -15.32
N ASN A 114 -0.70 11.68 -15.41
CA ASN A 114 -0.03 12.73 -16.16
C ASN A 114 0.81 13.63 -15.25
N SER A 115 2.00 14.00 -15.69
CA SER A 115 2.81 15.04 -15.06
C SER A 115 3.59 15.81 -16.13
N PHE A 116 3.37 17.13 -16.19
CA PHE A 116 3.97 18.00 -17.19
C PHE A 116 4.88 19.01 -16.49
N GLY A 117 6.18 18.94 -16.76
CA GLY A 117 7.17 19.87 -16.20
C GLY A 117 7.10 21.22 -16.91
N PHE A 118 7.34 22.31 -16.17
CA PHE A 118 7.31 23.67 -16.74
C PHE A 118 8.31 23.84 -17.92
N GLY A 119 9.39 23.06 -17.95
CA GLY A 119 10.38 23.04 -19.03
C GLY A 119 9.92 22.31 -20.30
N GLY A 120 8.69 21.78 -20.35
CA GLY A 120 8.12 21.08 -21.51
C GLY A 120 8.28 19.56 -21.51
N THR A 121 8.98 19.00 -20.52
CA THR A 121 9.09 17.54 -20.36
C THR A 121 7.78 16.96 -19.84
N ASN A 122 7.18 16.06 -20.63
CA ASN A 122 5.93 15.40 -20.29
C ASN A 122 6.18 13.95 -19.88
N SER A 123 5.41 13.47 -18.90
CA SER A 123 5.42 12.06 -18.49
C SER A 123 3.99 11.55 -18.35
N HIS A 124 3.76 10.34 -18.88
CA HIS A 124 2.51 9.62 -18.78
C HIS A 124 2.80 8.19 -18.32
N ALA A 125 2.12 7.74 -17.27
CA ALA A 125 2.21 6.38 -16.78
C ALA A 125 0.83 5.72 -16.78
N ILE A 126 0.78 4.48 -17.27
CA ILE A 126 -0.41 3.62 -17.19
C ILE A 126 -0.20 2.67 -16.02
N ILE A 127 -1.15 2.64 -15.10
CA ILE A 127 -1.12 1.84 -13.88
C ILE A 127 -2.27 0.84 -13.94
N GLU A 128 -1.98 -0.40 -13.58
CA GLU A 128 -2.97 -1.47 -13.45
C GLU A 128 -3.00 -2.00 -12.03
N ARG A 129 -4.19 -2.35 -11.55
CA ARG A 129 -4.32 -3.19 -10.36
C ARG A 129 -3.77 -4.55 -10.70
N TYR A 130 -2.84 -5.03 -9.87
CA TYR A 130 -2.24 -6.34 -10.05
C TYR A 130 -3.31 -7.45 -9.97
N GLU A 131 -3.38 -8.23 -11.04
CA GLU A 131 -4.20 -9.41 -11.21
C GLU A 131 -3.29 -10.57 -11.64
N PRO A 132 -3.05 -11.58 -10.77
CA PRO A 132 -2.08 -12.65 -11.04
C PRO A 132 -2.30 -13.36 -12.37
N SER A 133 -3.55 -13.63 -12.73
CA SER A 133 -3.92 -14.32 -13.99
C SER A 133 -3.47 -13.58 -15.27
N ILE A 134 -3.21 -12.28 -15.18
CA ILE A 134 -2.76 -11.44 -16.28
C ILE A 134 -1.28 -11.13 -16.12
N HIS A 135 -0.91 -10.57 -14.98
CA HIS A 135 0.40 -9.96 -14.78
C HIS A 135 1.51 -10.99 -14.61
N ASP A 136 1.23 -12.17 -14.04
CA ASP A 136 2.24 -13.23 -13.90
C ASP A 136 2.63 -13.81 -15.25
N HIS A 137 1.65 -13.93 -16.15
CA HIS A 137 1.89 -14.37 -17.53
C HIS A 137 2.75 -13.36 -18.28
N VAL A 138 2.45 -12.07 -18.13
CA VAL A 138 3.25 -10.99 -18.73
C VAL A 138 4.67 -10.96 -18.14
N ALA A 139 4.81 -11.06 -16.82
CA ALA A 139 6.11 -11.04 -16.15
C ALA A 139 7.00 -12.22 -16.62
N LYS A 140 6.45 -13.44 -16.68
CA LYS A 140 7.18 -14.62 -17.19
C LYS A 140 7.59 -14.50 -18.65
N ARG A 141 6.83 -13.77 -19.47
CA ARG A 141 7.22 -13.49 -20.87
C ARG A 141 8.49 -12.64 -20.95
N PHE A 142 8.64 -11.65 -20.08
CA PHE A 142 9.81 -10.77 -20.07
C PHE A 142 10.98 -11.32 -19.24
N ALA A 143 10.69 -12.20 -18.27
CA ALA A 143 11.68 -12.87 -17.44
C ALA A 143 11.29 -14.34 -17.22
N PRO A 144 11.65 -15.26 -18.15
CA PRO A 144 11.25 -16.67 -18.08
C PRO A 144 11.69 -17.43 -16.83
N GLY A 145 12.75 -16.96 -16.15
CA GLY A 145 13.25 -17.54 -14.89
C GLY A 145 12.73 -16.84 -13.63
N LEU A 146 11.77 -15.92 -13.73
CA LEU A 146 11.23 -15.23 -12.56
C LEU A 146 10.39 -16.19 -11.71
N GLU A 147 10.89 -16.53 -10.52
CA GLU A 147 10.09 -17.18 -9.49
C GLU A 147 9.11 -16.16 -8.91
N ILE A 148 7.83 -16.32 -9.25
CA ILE A 148 6.74 -15.52 -8.66
C ILE A 148 6.26 -16.29 -7.42
N PRO A 149 6.47 -15.75 -6.21
CA PRO A 149 5.99 -16.42 -5.01
C PRO A 149 4.48 -16.61 -5.12
N ALA A 150 4.01 -17.87 -5.12
CA ALA A 150 2.59 -18.16 -5.00
C ALA A 150 2.08 -17.46 -3.73
N GLY A 151 1.15 -16.52 -3.90
CA GLY A 151 0.72 -15.52 -2.94
C GLY A 151 0.97 -15.77 -1.46
N LEU A 152 1.42 -14.71 -0.77
CA LEU A 152 1.33 -14.57 0.70
C LEU A 152 -0.12 -14.60 1.24
N LEU A 153 -1.12 -14.79 0.37
CA LEU A 153 -2.54 -14.74 0.67
C LEU A 153 -3.17 -16.13 0.83
N ALA A 154 -2.42 -17.19 0.57
CA ALA A 154 -2.84 -18.56 0.88
C ALA A 154 -1.98 -19.11 2.02
N MET A 155 -2.04 -18.46 3.19
CA MET A 155 -1.83 -19.23 4.41
C MET A 155 -2.89 -20.34 4.38
N PRO A 156 -2.55 -21.62 4.57
CA PRO A 156 -3.54 -22.67 4.61
C PRO A 156 -4.59 -22.29 5.66
N SER A 157 -5.82 -22.05 5.22
CA SER A 157 -6.99 -21.77 6.06
C SER A 157 -7.46 -23.01 6.82
N ASN A 158 -6.56 -23.97 7.03
CA ASN A 158 -6.88 -25.20 7.73
C ASN A 158 -6.85 -24.90 9.23
N VAL A 159 -8.01 -24.46 9.73
CA VAL A 159 -8.25 -24.09 11.13
C VAL A 159 -7.93 -25.26 12.09
N ASP A 160 -7.86 -26.48 11.56
CA ASP A 160 -7.59 -27.72 12.30
C ASP A 160 -6.12 -28.18 12.27
N ALA A 161 -5.22 -27.47 11.56
CA ALA A 161 -3.79 -27.76 11.65
C ALA A 161 -3.23 -27.22 12.97
N PRO A 162 -2.43 -28.01 13.73
CA PRO A 162 -1.82 -27.50 14.95
C PRO A 162 -0.95 -26.26 14.61
N SER A 163 -1.35 -25.10 15.10
CA SER A 163 -0.55 -23.87 15.00
C SER A 163 0.69 -24.03 15.87
N VAL A 164 1.86 -23.79 15.29
CA VAL A 164 3.16 -23.90 15.98
C VAL A 164 3.43 -22.67 16.86
N GLY A 165 2.49 -21.71 16.96
CA GLY A 165 2.62 -20.52 17.81
C GLY A 165 3.88 -19.73 17.51
N LEU A 166 3.95 -19.07 16.35
CA LEU A 166 5.16 -18.35 15.95
C LEU A 166 5.39 -17.13 16.88
N PRO A 167 6.61 -16.95 17.41
CA PRO A 167 6.90 -15.80 18.27
C PRO A 167 6.87 -14.50 17.46
N LEU A 168 6.27 -13.46 18.03
CA LEU A 168 6.34 -12.11 17.48
C LEU A 168 7.70 -11.52 17.80
N VAL A 169 8.57 -11.50 16.80
CA VAL A 169 9.91 -10.91 16.89
C VAL A 169 9.87 -9.43 16.52
N LEU A 170 10.30 -8.57 17.44
CA LEU A 170 10.32 -7.12 17.24
C LEU A 170 11.74 -6.63 17.42
N SER A 171 12.14 -5.67 16.59
CA SER A 171 13.48 -5.10 16.70
C SER A 171 13.55 -3.63 16.32
N ALA A 172 14.51 -2.92 16.90
CA ALA A 172 14.80 -1.52 16.61
C ALA A 172 16.29 -1.20 16.79
N LYS A 173 16.73 -0.06 16.25
CA LYS A 173 18.12 0.42 16.42
C LYS A 173 18.40 1.05 17.80
N SER A 174 17.35 1.42 18.55
CA SER A 174 17.47 1.96 19.91
C SER A 174 16.38 1.38 20.81
N GLN A 175 16.61 1.41 22.13
CA GLN A 175 15.62 0.99 23.13
C GLN A 175 14.32 1.80 23.05
N LYS A 176 14.42 3.14 22.92
CA LYS A 176 13.26 4.02 22.75
C LYS A 176 12.43 3.67 21.52
N SER A 177 13.10 3.40 20.39
CA SER A 177 12.43 2.96 19.17
C SER A 177 11.82 1.56 19.32
N LEU A 178 12.42 0.67 20.10
CA LEU A 178 11.87 -0.66 20.37
C LEU A 178 10.53 -0.56 21.10
N VAL A 179 10.44 0.31 22.12
CA VAL A 179 9.18 0.60 22.82
C VAL A 179 8.11 1.14 21.87
N ALA A 180 8.48 2.04 20.94
CA ALA A 180 7.55 2.57 19.94
C ALA A 180 7.06 1.48 18.96
N VAL A 181 7.95 0.57 18.55
CA VAL A 181 7.60 -0.58 17.69
C VAL A 181 6.66 -1.55 18.43
N VAL A 182 6.95 -1.88 19.69
CA VAL A 182 6.08 -2.73 20.53
C VAL A 182 4.69 -2.11 20.63
N ARG A 183 4.58 -0.81 20.91
CA ARG A 183 3.31 -0.10 20.98
C ARG A 183 2.56 -0.13 19.65
N SER A 184 3.25 0.19 18.55
CA SER A 184 2.64 0.20 17.22
C SER A 184 2.11 -1.17 16.81
N VAL A 185 2.84 -2.25 17.10
CA VAL A 185 2.38 -3.62 16.80
C VAL A 185 1.23 -4.04 17.71
N ARG A 186 1.30 -3.69 19.00
CA ARG A 186 0.21 -3.92 19.95
C ARG A 186 -1.09 -3.25 19.48
N ASP A 187 -1.03 -1.96 19.13
CA ASP A 187 -2.19 -1.19 18.69
C ASP A 187 -2.72 -1.70 17.34
N PHE A 188 -1.82 -2.06 16.42
CA PHE A 188 -2.20 -2.69 15.16
C PHE A 188 -2.95 -4.01 15.39
N MET A 189 -2.45 -4.88 16.28
CA MET A 189 -3.15 -6.12 16.61
C MET A 189 -4.48 -5.84 17.31
N ALA A 190 -4.54 -4.91 18.26
CA ALA A 190 -5.82 -4.58 18.91
C ALA A 190 -6.90 -4.11 17.90
N GLY A 191 -6.51 -3.40 16.83
CA GLY A 191 -7.42 -2.88 15.81
C GLY A 191 -7.54 -3.70 14.53
N SER A 192 -6.98 -4.91 14.46
CA SER A 192 -6.94 -5.73 13.24
C SER A 192 -7.52 -7.13 13.46
N GLU A 193 -8.14 -7.69 12.43
CA GLU A 193 -8.60 -9.08 12.40
C GLU A 193 -7.51 -10.08 11.97
N LYS A 194 -6.28 -9.60 11.68
CA LYS A 194 -5.16 -10.45 11.25
C LYS A 194 -4.74 -11.43 12.33
N SER A 195 -4.42 -12.66 11.92
CA SER A 195 -4.03 -13.72 12.85
C SER A 195 -2.63 -13.43 13.44
N ALA A 196 -2.35 -14.00 14.61
CA ALA A 196 -1.03 -13.85 15.23
C ALA A 196 0.09 -14.41 14.33
N ASP A 197 -0.16 -15.53 13.65
CA ASP A 197 0.79 -16.17 12.75
C ASP A 197 1.09 -15.33 11.50
N GLU A 198 0.09 -14.67 10.92
CA GLU A 198 0.30 -13.73 9.80
C GLU A 198 1.18 -12.54 10.21
N VAL A 199 0.95 -12.02 11.41
CA VAL A 199 1.74 -10.91 11.98
C VAL A 199 3.16 -11.38 12.28
N ALA A 200 3.32 -12.52 12.95
CA ALA A 200 4.61 -13.10 13.28
C ALA A 200 5.44 -13.38 12.02
N TYR A 201 4.84 -13.99 11.00
CA TYR A 201 5.48 -14.21 9.71
C TYR A 201 5.94 -12.89 9.09
N SER A 202 5.09 -11.87 9.07
CA SER A 202 5.43 -10.57 8.49
C SER A 202 6.56 -9.88 9.24
N LEU A 203 6.57 -9.95 10.57
CA LEU A 203 7.64 -9.42 11.41
C LEU A 203 8.96 -10.17 11.24
N TYR A 204 8.91 -11.48 11.02
CA TYR A 204 10.10 -12.29 10.82
C TYR A 204 10.67 -12.16 9.39
N ALA A 205 9.84 -12.35 8.38
CA ALA A 205 10.26 -12.47 6.98
C ALA A 205 10.31 -11.14 6.23
N ARG A 206 9.58 -10.10 6.68
CA ARG A 206 9.38 -8.83 5.96
C ARG A 206 9.83 -7.60 6.76
N ARG A 207 10.60 -7.79 7.83
CA ARG A 207 11.26 -6.71 8.58
C ARG A 207 12.73 -7.03 8.80
N SER A 208 13.54 -5.98 8.90
CA SER A 208 14.95 -6.13 9.25
C SER A 208 15.12 -6.57 10.70
N ALA A 209 16.09 -7.43 10.98
CA ALA A 209 16.48 -7.81 12.34
C ALA A 209 17.54 -6.85 12.89
N LEU A 210 17.14 -5.91 13.74
CA LEU A 210 17.97 -4.81 14.26
C LEU A 210 18.62 -5.14 15.61
N THR A 211 19.35 -4.18 16.19
CA THR A 211 20.22 -4.37 17.36
C THR A 211 19.46 -4.73 18.64
N TYR A 212 18.41 -3.99 18.99
CA TYR A 212 17.61 -4.27 20.18
C TYR A 212 16.41 -5.12 19.80
N ARG A 213 16.20 -6.24 20.49
CA ARG A 213 15.22 -7.25 20.12
C ARG A 213 14.39 -7.72 21.31
N VAL A 214 13.11 -7.96 21.07
CA VAL A 214 12.22 -8.69 21.97
C VAL A 214 11.46 -9.74 21.18
N ALA A 215 11.03 -10.78 21.87
CA ALA A 215 10.08 -11.75 21.36
C ALA A 215 8.93 -11.90 22.35
N VAL A 216 7.72 -12.03 21.85
CA VAL A 216 6.52 -12.40 22.62
C VAL A 216 5.92 -13.64 21.99
N SER A 217 5.58 -14.63 22.81
CA SER A 217 4.87 -15.83 22.40
C SER A 217 3.62 -15.99 23.27
N GLY A 218 2.62 -16.69 22.75
CA GLY A 218 1.40 -17.03 23.46
C GLY A 218 0.54 -17.92 22.58
N ASP A 219 -0.31 -18.72 23.21
CA ASP A 219 -1.19 -19.68 22.53
C ASP A 219 -2.50 -19.02 22.06
N SER A 220 -2.69 -17.75 22.39
CA SER A 220 -3.85 -16.95 21.96
C SER A 220 -3.47 -15.49 21.73
N ARG A 221 -4.32 -14.80 20.96
CA ARG A 221 -4.19 -13.35 20.74
C ARG A 221 -4.12 -12.57 22.05
N ASP A 222 -4.97 -12.92 23.01
CA ASP A 222 -5.06 -12.21 24.29
C ASP A 222 -3.78 -12.37 25.11
N GLN A 223 -3.18 -13.57 25.11
CA GLN A 223 -1.88 -13.78 25.76
C GLN A 223 -0.77 -12.98 25.08
N ILE A 224 -0.77 -12.89 23.75
CA ILE A 224 0.21 -12.10 23.01
C ILE A 224 0.04 -10.60 23.31
N LEU A 225 -1.19 -10.09 23.31
CA LEU A 225 -1.50 -8.71 23.66
C LEU A 225 -1.08 -8.40 25.10
N ALA A 226 -1.39 -9.30 26.05
CA ALA A 226 -0.95 -9.17 27.44
C ALA A 226 0.59 -9.20 27.56
N GLY A 227 1.28 -10.02 26.76
CA GLY A 227 2.74 -10.04 26.69
C GLY A 227 3.32 -8.72 26.18
N LEU A 228 2.74 -8.14 25.14
CA LEU A 228 3.12 -6.82 24.61
C LEU A 228 2.85 -5.70 25.64
N ASP A 229 1.69 -5.74 26.31
CA ASP A 229 1.33 -4.79 27.38
C ASP A 229 2.29 -4.91 28.57
N GLY A 230 2.70 -6.13 28.93
CA GLY A 230 3.73 -6.37 29.94
C GLY A 230 5.10 -5.79 29.57
N LEU A 231 5.48 -5.83 28.29
CA LEU A 231 6.71 -5.17 27.81
C LEU A 231 6.61 -3.64 27.91
N LEU A 232 5.46 -3.06 27.55
CA LEU A 232 5.23 -1.62 27.67
C LEU A 232 5.22 -1.16 29.14
N ALA A 233 4.62 -1.95 30.04
CA ALA A 233 4.62 -1.68 31.47
C ALA A 233 6.04 -1.72 32.05
N LYS A 234 6.88 -2.69 31.65
CA LYS A 234 8.30 -2.75 32.06
C LYS A 234 9.12 -1.54 31.60
N ALA A 235 8.87 -1.04 30.40
CA ALA A 235 9.53 0.16 29.91
C ALA A 235 9.08 1.43 30.67
N GLY A 236 7.82 1.47 31.10
CA GLY A 236 7.23 2.57 31.85
C GLY A 236 7.36 3.91 31.12
N SER A 237 7.49 4.99 31.91
CA SER A 237 7.79 6.35 31.41
C SER A 237 9.28 6.69 31.49
N SER A 238 10.16 5.68 31.56
CA SER A 238 11.60 5.90 31.67
C SER A 238 12.14 6.66 30.46
N ALA A 239 12.99 7.65 30.71
CA ALA A 239 13.74 8.33 29.66
C ALA A 239 14.74 7.38 28.95
N ASN A 240 15.22 6.36 29.68
CA ASN A 240 16.15 5.34 29.21
C ASN A 240 15.55 3.94 29.48
N PRO A 241 14.60 3.47 28.66
CA PRO A 241 14.00 2.16 28.86
C PRO A 241 15.01 1.05 28.58
N GLU A 242 14.96 -0.04 29.33
CA GLU A 242 15.71 -1.25 29.08
C GLU A 242 14.74 -2.39 28.76
N LEU A 243 14.70 -2.76 27.49
CA LEU A 243 13.78 -3.77 26.98
C LEU A 243 14.53 -4.80 26.13
N GLY A 244 14.23 -6.08 26.37
CA GLY A 244 14.75 -7.19 25.60
C GLY A 244 16.26 -7.35 25.67
N VAL A 245 16.85 -7.74 24.55
CA VAL A 245 18.28 -8.03 24.44
C VAL A 245 18.93 -7.17 23.38
N ARG A 246 20.21 -6.83 23.60
CA ARG A 246 21.07 -6.19 22.60
C ARG A 246 21.82 -7.27 21.82
N ALA A 247 21.39 -7.55 20.60
CA ALA A 247 22.04 -8.50 19.71
C ALA A 247 23.38 -7.97 19.17
N LYS A 248 24.37 -8.87 19.04
CA LYS A 248 25.58 -8.61 18.25
C LYS A 248 25.25 -8.80 16.77
N LEU A 249 25.58 -7.79 15.94
CA LEU A 249 25.35 -7.80 14.50
C LEU A 249 26.67 -8.02 13.75
N ASP A 250 27.44 -9.02 14.15
CA ASP A 250 28.75 -9.34 13.55
C ASP A 250 28.66 -10.36 12.40
N GLY A 251 27.44 -10.77 12.03
CA GLY A 251 27.20 -11.74 10.96
C GLY A 251 27.58 -13.19 11.32
N SER A 252 28.05 -13.44 12.55
CA SER A 252 28.38 -14.78 12.98
C SER A 252 27.11 -15.64 13.12
N LYS A 253 27.15 -16.86 12.59
CA LYS A 253 26.11 -17.85 12.86
C LYS A 253 26.37 -18.45 14.24
N PRO A 254 25.41 -18.37 15.19
CA PRO A 254 25.62 -18.95 16.52
C PRO A 254 25.84 -20.46 16.40
N LYS A 255 26.80 -21.00 17.15
CA LYS A 255 26.92 -22.45 17.33
C LYS A 255 25.83 -22.90 18.30
N ILE A 256 25.11 -23.96 17.93
CA ILE A 256 24.03 -24.53 18.73
C ILE A 256 24.51 -25.88 19.26
N LEU A 257 24.40 -26.10 20.57
CA LEU A 257 24.62 -27.39 21.22
C LEU A 257 23.27 -27.91 21.72
N GLY A 258 22.79 -29.00 21.12
CA GLY A 258 21.58 -29.69 21.60
C GLY A 258 21.89 -30.48 22.87
N ILE A 259 21.13 -30.21 23.94
CA ILE A 259 21.23 -30.92 25.21
C ILE A 259 19.97 -31.76 25.38
N PHE A 260 20.14 -33.07 25.59
CA PHE A 260 19.04 -34.02 25.72
C PHE A 260 18.85 -34.38 27.20
N THR A 261 17.63 -34.24 27.70
CA THR A 261 17.30 -34.57 29.09
C THR A 261 17.40 -36.07 29.35
N GLY A 262 17.99 -36.44 30.48
CA GLY A 262 18.01 -37.83 30.94
C GLY A 262 16.68 -38.29 31.55
N GLN A 263 16.67 -39.52 32.05
CA GLN A 263 15.55 -40.08 32.81
C GLN A 263 15.31 -39.27 34.10
N GLY A 264 14.05 -38.97 34.43
CA GLY A 264 13.64 -38.24 35.65
C GLY A 264 13.19 -36.80 35.43
N ALA A 265 13.24 -36.28 34.19
CA ALA A 265 12.81 -34.92 33.83
C ALA A 265 11.41 -34.87 33.18
N GLN A 266 10.67 -35.98 33.15
CA GLN A 266 9.31 -36.02 32.61
C GLN A 266 8.31 -35.28 33.52
N TRP A 267 7.29 -34.65 32.91
CA TRP A 267 6.16 -33.97 33.53
C TRP A 267 4.84 -34.68 33.25
#